data_AF-A0A2G8HWY2-F1
#
_entry.id   AF-A0A2G8HWY2-F1
#
_cell.length_a   1.000
_cell.length_b   1.000
_cell.length_c   1.000
_cell.angle_alpha   90.00
_cell.angle_beta   90.00
_cell.angle_gamma   90.00
#
_symmetry.space_group_name_H-M   'P 1'
#
loop_
_entity.id
_entity.type
_entity.pdbx_description
1 polymer ?
#
loop_
_entity_poly.entity_id
_entity_poly.type
_entity_poly.pdbx_seq_one_letter_code
_entity_poly.pdbx_strand_id
1 'polypeptide(L)'
;MQQQRTYRRPKKSTVQLTSLLDLLFVMIFVSLLQQKPIAEAPKAKAPAKQEIAKTKTPILKTIPLEAQFYFYGTNSSPNIPQGKYLMQGSYDQKTGKLRLGGVGWLDRPKNYEMIPLSGVIGTSKKSFRGRIEFQTCKEFTLQRISNEGSTEISGQWKGSYICAQGATGLTLTIL
;
A
#
# COMPACT_ATOMS: atom_id res chain seq x y z
N MET A 1 12.43 5.97 87.68
CA MET A 1 11.51 5.82 86.53
C MET A 1 12.25 6.38 85.31
N GLN A 2 12.78 5.53 84.41
CA GLN A 2 12.23 5.19 83.07
C GLN A 2 12.07 6.45 82.18
N GLN A 3 12.64 6.64 80.99
CA GLN A 3 13.08 5.74 79.90
C GLN A 3 14.08 6.51 78.98
N GLN A 4 15.12 5.84 78.47
CA GLN A 4 15.93 6.32 77.34
C GLN A 4 15.13 6.19 76.04
N ARG A 5 14.88 7.31 75.34
CA ARG A 5 14.28 7.30 74.00
C ARG A 5 15.38 7.30 72.94
N THR A 6 15.69 6.12 72.40
CA THR A 6 16.57 5.96 71.24
C THR A 6 15.84 6.37 69.96
N TYR A 7 16.33 7.40 69.27
CA TYR A 7 15.79 7.83 67.97
C TYR A 7 16.38 6.97 66.84
N ARG A 8 15.55 6.14 66.17
CA ARG A 8 15.93 5.39 64.96
C ARG A 8 15.63 6.21 63.70
N ARG A 9 16.65 6.44 62.87
CA ARG A 9 16.49 7.03 61.52
C ARG A 9 15.81 6.03 60.57
N PRO A 10 14.83 6.44 59.73
CA PRO A 10 14.24 5.55 58.73
C PRO A 10 15.21 5.32 57.56
N LYS A 11 15.48 4.04 57.25
CA LYS A 11 16.24 3.64 56.05
C LYS A 11 15.35 3.82 54.81
N LYS A 12 15.83 4.56 53.81
CA LYS A 12 15.23 4.57 52.46
C LYS A 12 15.46 3.20 51.81
N SER A 13 14.39 2.54 51.36
CA SER A 13 14.48 1.30 50.58
C SER A 13 14.81 1.64 49.13
N THR A 14 16.09 1.55 48.77
CA THR A 14 16.50 1.40 47.38
C THR A 14 15.89 0.10 46.85
N VAL A 15 14.86 0.21 46.00
CA VAL A 15 14.43 -0.92 45.17
C VAL A 15 15.61 -1.22 44.26
N GLN A 16 16.27 -2.36 44.49
CA GLN A 16 17.41 -2.77 43.68
C GLN A 16 16.89 -3.00 42.25
N LEU A 17 17.50 -2.34 41.26
CA LEU A 17 17.12 -2.44 39.85
C LEU A 17 17.08 -3.89 39.32
N THR A 18 17.81 -4.80 39.99
CA THR A 18 17.82 -6.24 39.76
C THR A 18 16.45 -6.88 39.96
N SER A 19 15.68 -6.43 40.97
CA SER A 19 14.37 -7.00 41.28
C SER A 19 13.31 -6.63 40.24
N LEU A 20 13.45 -5.48 39.56
CA LEU A 20 12.54 -5.05 38.50
C LEU A 20 12.84 -5.77 37.18
N LEU A 21 14.14 -5.99 36.90
CA LEU A 21 14.59 -6.77 35.75
C LEU A 21 14.15 -8.23 35.87
N ASP A 22 14.30 -8.83 37.07
CA ASP A 22 13.84 -10.19 37.35
C ASP A 22 12.32 -10.33 37.17
N LEU A 23 11.54 -9.34 37.62
CA LEU A 23 10.09 -9.35 37.46
C LEU A 23 9.66 -9.24 35.98
N LEU A 24 10.39 -8.44 35.19
CA LEU A 24 10.22 -8.35 33.75
C LEU A 24 10.57 -9.67 33.06
N PHE A 25 11.68 -10.32 33.45
CA PHE A 25 12.06 -11.61 32.92
C PHE A 25 11.02 -12.69 33.25
N VAL A 26 10.49 -12.72 34.48
CA VAL A 26 9.43 -13.67 34.87
C VAL A 26 8.16 -13.46 34.03
N MET A 27 7.73 -12.22 33.80
CA MET A 27 6.56 -11.93 32.95
C MET A 27 6.75 -12.35 31.49
N ILE A 28 7.95 -12.11 30.94
CA ILE A 28 8.31 -12.54 29.57
C ILE A 28 8.33 -14.07 29.49
N PHE A 29 8.94 -14.76 30.44
CA PHE A 29 8.99 -16.22 30.46
C PHE A 29 7.61 -16.85 30.62
N VAL A 30 6.74 -16.31 31.48
CA VAL A 30 5.34 -16.77 31.59
C VAL A 30 4.58 -16.58 30.28
N SER A 31 4.79 -15.46 29.58
CA SER A 31 4.18 -15.20 28.28
C SER A 31 4.70 -16.13 27.17
N LEU A 32 5.99 -16.47 27.19
CA LEU A 32 6.60 -17.42 26.24
C LEU A 32 6.14 -18.87 26.49
N LEU A 33 5.96 -19.28 27.74
CA LEU A 33 5.45 -20.62 28.08
C LEU A 33 3.97 -20.81 27.74
N GLN A 34 3.21 -19.73 27.53
CA GLN A 34 1.82 -19.77 27.06
C GLN A 34 1.67 -19.82 25.54
N GLN A 35 2.76 -19.79 24.78
CA GLN A 35 2.70 -20.01 23.34
C GLN A 35 2.37 -21.47 23.06
N LYS A 36 1.08 -21.74 22.84
CA LYS A 36 0.60 -23.04 22.35
C LYS A 36 1.34 -23.34 21.03
N PRO A 37 1.99 -24.51 20.90
CA PRO A 37 2.69 -24.85 19.68
C PRO A 37 1.71 -24.83 18.51
N ILE A 38 2.04 -24.05 17.49
CA ILE A 38 1.37 -24.12 16.19
C ILE A 38 1.59 -25.55 15.71
N ALA A 39 0.51 -26.32 15.60
CA ALA A 39 0.56 -27.70 15.14
C ALA A 39 1.26 -27.74 13.77
N GLU A 40 2.40 -28.41 13.73
CA GLU A 40 3.13 -28.73 12.52
C GLU A 40 2.24 -29.62 11.65
N ALA A 41 1.87 -29.15 10.47
CA ALA A 41 1.13 -29.95 9.51
C ALA A 41 1.95 -31.22 9.14
N PRO A 42 1.34 -32.42 9.11
CA PRO A 42 2.09 -33.64 8.88
C PRO A 42 2.69 -33.69 7.47
N LYS A 43 4.01 -33.88 7.39
CA LYS A 43 4.73 -34.26 6.17
C LYS A 43 4.23 -35.62 5.67
N ALA A 44 3.43 -35.62 4.60
CA ALA A 44 3.11 -36.83 3.84
C ALA A 44 4.12 -37.03 2.69
N LYS A 45 4.56 -38.29 2.55
CA LYS A 45 5.52 -38.83 1.58
C LYS A 45 5.10 -38.61 0.13
N ALA A 46 6.06 -38.40 -0.77
CA ALA A 46 5.89 -38.57 -2.23
C ALA A 46 6.33 -39.99 -2.66
N PRO A 47 5.94 -40.53 -3.84
CA PRO A 47 4.97 -40.05 -4.83
C PRO A 47 3.98 -41.16 -5.27
N ALA A 48 2.69 -41.01 -4.98
CA ALA A 48 1.66 -41.68 -5.77
C ALA A 48 1.36 -40.79 -6.99
N LYS A 49 1.40 -41.40 -8.17
CA LYS A 49 1.06 -40.81 -9.47
C LYS A 49 -0.41 -40.37 -9.46
N GLN A 50 -0.67 -39.24 -8.84
CA GLN A 50 -1.95 -38.54 -8.93
C GLN A 50 -1.88 -37.69 -10.17
N GLU A 51 -2.55 -38.21 -11.19
CA GLU A 51 -2.93 -37.51 -12.40
C GLU A 51 -3.35 -36.09 -12.02
N ILE A 52 -2.60 -35.12 -12.56
CA ILE A 52 -2.84 -33.69 -12.43
C ILE A 52 -4.28 -33.47 -12.90
N ALA A 53 -5.22 -33.41 -11.96
CA ALA A 53 -6.51 -32.81 -12.21
C ALA A 53 -6.20 -31.38 -12.63
N LYS A 54 -6.22 -31.17 -13.95
CA LYS A 54 -6.14 -29.89 -14.61
C LYS A 54 -7.29 -29.06 -14.05
N THR A 55 -7.05 -28.37 -12.93
CA THR A 55 -7.83 -27.20 -12.58
C THR A 55 -7.65 -26.28 -13.77
N LYS A 56 -8.69 -26.20 -14.60
CA LYS A 56 -8.82 -25.18 -15.63
C LYS A 56 -8.98 -23.86 -14.88
N THR A 57 -7.87 -23.33 -14.35
CA THR A 57 -7.80 -21.93 -13.95
C THR A 57 -8.24 -21.15 -15.18
N PRO A 58 -9.32 -20.36 -15.11
CA PRO A 58 -9.75 -19.59 -16.26
C PRO A 58 -8.55 -18.75 -16.69
N ILE A 59 -8.12 -18.91 -17.94
CA ILE A 59 -7.03 -18.13 -18.54
C ILE A 59 -7.44 -16.66 -18.41
N LEU A 60 -6.86 -15.97 -17.42
CA LEU A 60 -7.22 -14.61 -17.07
C LEU A 60 -6.80 -13.68 -18.22
N LYS A 61 -7.77 -12.95 -18.80
CA LYS A 61 -7.54 -11.85 -19.75
C LYS A 61 -7.00 -10.61 -19.04
N THR A 62 -5.97 -10.79 -18.23
CA THR A 62 -5.26 -9.71 -17.55
C THR A 62 -4.06 -9.35 -18.41
N ILE A 63 -4.10 -8.16 -19.01
CA ILE A 63 -3.08 -7.67 -19.92
C ILE A 63 -2.08 -6.82 -19.12
N PRO A 64 -0.77 -7.11 -19.17
CA PRO A 64 0.23 -6.21 -18.64
C PRO A 64 0.29 -4.94 -19.50
N LEU A 65 0.45 -3.79 -18.88
CA LEU A 65 0.58 -2.53 -19.62
C LEU A 65 1.53 -1.55 -18.97
N GLU A 66 1.98 -0.61 -19.79
CA GLU A 66 2.78 0.54 -19.39
C GLU A 66 1.99 1.83 -19.55
N ALA A 67 2.32 2.83 -18.75
CA ALA A 67 1.70 4.14 -18.83
C ALA A 67 2.64 5.25 -18.37
N GLN A 68 2.29 6.50 -18.69
CA GLN A 68 2.90 7.70 -18.12
C GLN A 68 1.87 8.44 -17.28
N PHE A 69 2.25 8.77 -16.05
CA PHE A 69 1.47 9.62 -15.15
C PHE A 69 2.05 11.02 -15.14
N TYR A 70 1.28 12.00 -15.61
CA TYR A 70 1.65 13.41 -15.61
C TYR A 70 0.70 14.19 -14.69
N PHE A 71 1.23 14.73 -13.59
CA PHE A 71 0.49 15.59 -12.69
C PHE A 71 0.89 17.04 -12.82
N TYR A 72 -0.02 17.95 -12.51
CA TYR A 72 0.19 19.39 -12.58
C TYR A 72 -0.83 20.16 -11.72
N GLY A 73 -0.49 21.39 -11.34
CA GLY A 73 -1.41 22.30 -10.66
C GLY A 73 -2.60 22.71 -11.51
N THR A 74 -3.76 22.85 -10.87
CA THR A 74 -4.99 23.33 -11.51
C THR A 74 -5.22 24.80 -11.19
N ASN A 75 -6.21 25.45 -11.81
CA ASN A 75 -6.56 26.84 -11.48
C ASN A 75 -6.92 27.03 -10.00
N SER A 76 -7.48 26.00 -9.35
CA SER A 76 -7.80 26.04 -7.91
C SER A 76 -6.62 25.67 -7.01
N SER A 77 -5.52 25.16 -7.56
CA SER A 77 -4.30 24.82 -6.81
C SER A 77 -3.05 25.04 -7.69
N PRO A 78 -2.76 26.30 -8.08
CA PRO A 78 -1.73 26.61 -9.08
C PRO A 78 -0.30 26.39 -8.59
N ASN A 79 -0.10 26.33 -7.27
CA ASN A 79 1.22 26.15 -6.65
C ASN A 79 1.68 24.69 -6.61
N ILE A 80 0.83 23.74 -7.03
CA ILE A 80 1.25 22.34 -7.15
C ILE A 80 2.20 22.25 -8.37
N PRO A 81 3.46 21.80 -8.18
CA PRO A 81 4.39 21.61 -9.28
C PRO A 81 3.89 20.53 -10.23
N GLN A 82 4.47 20.51 -11.42
CA GLN A 82 4.25 19.45 -12.38
C GLN A 82 5.30 18.35 -12.22
N GLY A 83 4.94 17.12 -12.53
CA GLY A 83 5.90 16.01 -12.57
C GLY A 83 5.38 14.86 -13.40
N LYS A 84 6.30 13.99 -13.83
CA LYS A 84 5.98 12.90 -14.75
C LYS A 84 6.76 11.64 -14.39
N TYR A 85 6.10 10.49 -14.41
CA TYR A 85 6.74 9.20 -14.18
C TYR A 85 6.10 8.08 -14.98
N LEU A 86 6.88 7.03 -15.21
CA LEU A 86 6.46 5.77 -15.81
C LEU A 86 5.70 4.93 -14.80
N MET A 87 4.68 4.24 -15.28
CA MET A 87 3.90 3.26 -14.55
C MET A 87 3.88 1.93 -15.28
N GLN A 88 3.74 0.85 -14.51
CA GLN A 88 3.43 -0.48 -15.01
C GLN A 88 2.31 -1.09 -14.19
N GLY A 89 1.58 -2.03 -14.80
CA GLY A 89 0.53 -2.72 -14.10
C GLY A 89 -0.28 -3.63 -14.98
N SER A 90 -1.55 -3.81 -14.62
CA SER A 90 -2.40 -4.84 -15.22
C SER A 90 -3.82 -4.34 -15.45
N TYR A 91 -4.37 -4.68 -16.60
CA TYR A 91 -5.76 -4.44 -16.97
C TYR A 91 -6.52 -5.74 -17.13
N ASP A 92 -7.60 -5.92 -16.37
CA ASP A 92 -8.55 -7.01 -16.56
C ASP A 92 -9.64 -6.57 -17.54
N GLN A 93 -9.59 -7.09 -18.77
CA GLN A 93 -10.55 -6.73 -19.82
C GLN A 93 -12.00 -7.11 -19.48
N LYS A 94 -12.21 -8.13 -18.64
CA LYS A 94 -13.54 -8.60 -18.29
C LYS A 94 -14.20 -7.67 -17.28
N THR A 95 -13.44 -7.22 -16.29
CA THR A 95 -13.97 -6.40 -15.20
C THR A 95 -13.74 -4.90 -15.40
N GLY A 96 -12.89 -4.52 -16.37
CA GLY A 96 -12.44 -3.15 -16.57
C GLY A 96 -11.48 -2.66 -15.49
N LYS A 97 -11.06 -3.52 -14.56
CA LYS A 97 -10.18 -3.14 -13.46
C LYS A 97 -8.77 -2.87 -13.98
N LEU A 98 -8.25 -1.71 -13.62
CA LEU A 98 -6.89 -1.29 -13.93
C LEU A 98 -6.17 -0.97 -12.61
N ARG A 99 -4.97 -1.51 -12.45
CA ARG A 99 -4.03 -1.20 -11.37
C ARG A 99 -2.70 -0.78 -11.98
N LEU A 100 -2.15 0.35 -11.53
CA LEU A 100 -0.89 0.90 -12.01
C LEU A 100 -0.04 1.36 -10.82
N GLY A 101 1.24 0.99 -10.84
CA GLY A 101 2.26 1.45 -9.89
C GLY A 101 3.39 2.17 -10.60
N GLY A 102 3.96 3.20 -9.97
CA GLY A 102 5.09 3.94 -10.53
C GLY A 102 6.38 3.11 -10.52
N VAL A 103 7.15 3.19 -11.61
CA VAL A 103 8.38 2.40 -11.81
C VAL A 103 9.61 3.25 -12.11
N GLY A 104 9.44 4.53 -12.45
CA GLY A 104 10.58 5.41 -12.71
C GLY A 104 10.18 6.84 -13.02
N TRP A 105 10.91 7.81 -12.47
CA TRP A 105 10.68 9.23 -12.76
C TRP A 105 11.18 9.61 -14.15
N LEU A 106 10.38 10.40 -14.86
CA LEU A 106 10.80 11.12 -16.07
C LEU A 106 11.13 12.57 -15.74
N ASP A 107 10.35 13.17 -14.83
CA ASP A 107 10.54 14.52 -14.30
C ASP A 107 10.04 14.54 -12.84
N ARG A 108 10.98 14.71 -11.89
CA ARG A 108 10.71 14.62 -10.46
C ARG A 108 10.83 15.99 -9.78
N PRO A 109 9.73 16.56 -9.27
CA PRO A 109 9.79 17.67 -8.33
C PRO A 109 10.42 17.27 -7.01
N LYS A 110 11.09 18.23 -6.37
CA LYS A 110 11.65 18.04 -5.02
C LYS A 110 10.53 17.65 -4.04
N ASN A 111 10.78 16.61 -3.25
CA ASN A 111 9.86 16.08 -2.23
C ASN A 111 8.53 15.48 -2.75
N TYR A 112 8.50 15.02 -4.01
CA TYR A 112 7.36 14.29 -4.55
C TYR A 112 7.65 12.79 -4.67
N GLU A 113 6.59 11.98 -4.52
CA GLU A 113 6.62 10.52 -4.62
C GLU A 113 5.74 10.01 -5.76
N MET A 114 6.08 8.82 -6.27
CA MET A 114 5.26 8.12 -7.25
C MET A 114 4.12 7.42 -6.51
N ILE A 115 2.89 7.76 -6.86
CA ILE A 115 1.69 7.24 -6.18
C ILE A 115 1.00 6.20 -7.08
N PRO A 116 0.65 5.02 -6.56
CA PRO A 116 -0.12 4.06 -7.33
C PRO A 116 -1.56 4.54 -7.50
N LEU A 117 -2.23 4.04 -8.52
CA LEU A 117 -3.66 4.25 -8.74
C LEU A 117 -4.35 2.96 -9.15
N SER A 118 -5.58 2.80 -8.72
CA SER A 118 -6.42 1.70 -9.16
C SER A 118 -7.86 2.15 -9.38
N GLY A 119 -8.54 1.53 -10.34
CA GLY A 119 -9.89 1.92 -10.70
C GLY A 119 -10.53 0.99 -11.72
N VAL A 120 -11.63 1.47 -12.30
CA VAL A 120 -12.39 0.77 -13.33
C VAL A 120 -12.57 1.69 -14.54
N ILE A 121 -12.17 1.20 -15.71
CA ILE A 121 -12.51 1.81 -16.99
C ILE A 121 -13.94 1.42 -17.31
N GLY A 122 -14.79 2.42 -17.54
CA GLY A 122 -16.21 2.20 -17.87
C GLY A 122 -16.36 1.40 -19.18
N THR A 123 -17.48 0.70 -19.32
CA THR A 123 -17.76 -0.18 -20.48
C THR A 123 -17.69 0.55 -21.82
N SER A 124 -18.04 1.85 -21.85
CA SER A 124 -17.91 2.71 -23.04
C SER A 124 -16.46 3.09 -23.39
N LYS A 125 -15.49 2.79 -22.51
CA LYS A 125 -14.08 3.17 -22.60
C LYS A 125 -13.87 4.68 -22.74
N LYS A 126 -14.82 5.48 -22.24
CA LYS A 126 -14.72 6.95 -22.25
C LYS A 126 -14.34 7.54 -20.89
N SER A 127 -14.59 6.81 -19.80
CA SER A 127 -14.28 7.25 -18.44
C SER A 127 -13.44 6.22 -17.69
N PHE A 128 -12.55 6.70 -16.85
CA PHE A 128 -11.75 5.91 -15.93
C PHE A 128 -11.84 6.54 -14.55
N ARG A 129 -12.39 5.81 -13.57
CA ARG A 129 -12.60 6.29 -12.21
C ARG A 129 -12.00 5.32 -11.22
N GLY A 130 -11.45 5.85 -10.13
CA GLY A 130 -10.75 5.03 -9.15
C GLY A 130 -10.23 5.85 -8.00
N ARG A 131 -9.23 5.30 -7.30
CA ARG A 131 -8.55 5.97 -6.18
C ARG A 131 -7.06 6.01 -6.41
N ILE A 132 -6.46 7.10 -5.95
CA ILE A 132 -5.03 7.13 -5.70
C ILE A 132 -4.77 6.30 -4.45
N GLU A 133 -3.90 5.30 -4.54
CA GLU A 133 -3.55 4.38 -3.45
C GLU A 133 -2.48 5.00 -2.55
N PHE A 134 -2.76 6.19 -2.00
CA PHE A 134 -1.86 6.91 -1.10
C PHE A 134 -2.64 7.60 0.02
N GLN A 135 -2.00 7.80 1.17
CA GLN A 135 -2.62 8.44 2.33
C GLN A 135 -3.10 9.85 1.95
N THR A 136 -4.24 10.27 2.50
CA THR A 136 -4.87 11.59 2.28
C THR A 136 -5.38 11.88 0.86
N CYS A 137 -5.13 10.98 -0.09
CA CYS A 137 -5.65 11.09 -1.45
C CYS A 137 -7.03 10.46 -1.59
N LYS A 138 -7.84 11.04 -2.47
CA LYS A 138 -9.22 10.64 -2.76
C LYS A 138 -9.31 10.01 -4.15
N GLU A 139 -10.54 9.94 -4.64
CA GLU A 139 -10.86 9.45 -5.96
C GLU A 139 -10.26 10.33 -7.06
N PHE A 140 -9.95 9.69 -8.18
CA PHE A 140 -9.65 10.36 -9.44
C PHE A 140 -10.78 10.09 -10.44
N THR A 141 -10.98 11.03 -11.36
CA THR A 141 -11.85 10.83 -12.52
C THR A 141 -11.13 11.33 -13.76
N LEU A 142 -11.01 10.47 -14.77
CA LEU A 142 -10.42 10.78 -16.07
C LEU A 142 -11.43 10.53 -17.18
N GLN A 143 -11.37 11.39 -18.20
CA GLN A 143 -12.06 11.21 -19.48
C GLN A 143 -11.04 10.91 -20.55
N ARG A 144 -11.40 10.03 -21.48
CA ARG A 144 -10.55 9.69 -22.62
C ARG A 144 -10.51 10.86 -23.59
N ILE A 145 -9.29 11.29 -23.94
CA ILE A 145 -9.03 12.39 -24.86
C ILE A 145 -8.67 11.85 -26.24
N SER A 146 -7.88 10.77 -26.30
CA SER A 146 -7.49 10.15 -27.56
C SER A 146 -7.40 8.63 -27.45
N ASN A 147 -7.45 7.98 -28.62
CA ASN A 147 -7.23 6.56 -28.78
C ASN A 147 -5.97 6.38 -29.61
N GLU A 148 -4.84 6.19 -28.93
CA GLU A 148 -3.52 6.07 -29.53
C GLU A 148 -2.91 4.77 -28.98
N GLY A 149 -2.54 3.83 -29.85
CA GLY A 149 -1.88 2.59 -29.44
C GLY A 149 -2.61 1.32 -29.87
N SER A 150 -2.14 0.18 -29.35
CA SER A 150 -2.54 -1.15 -29.81
C SER A 150 -3.63 -1.81 -28.97
N THR A 151 -3.88 -1.33 -27.74
CA THR A 151 -4.90 -1.89 -26.87
C THR A 151 -6.18 -1.07 -26.89
N GLU A 152 -7.29 -1.67 -26.46
CA GLU A 152 -8.60 -1.01 -26.43
C GLU A 152 -8.68 0.20 -25.47
N ILE A 153 -7.68 0.37 -24.59
CA ILE A 153 -7.60 1.46 -23.61
C ILE A 153 -6.38 2.37 -23.80
N SER A 154 -5.47 2.06 -24.75
CA SER A 154 -4.29 2.88 -25.01
C SER A 154 -4.69 4.30 -25.47
N GLY A 155 -3.87 5.29 -25.13
CA GLY A 155 -4.08 6.69 -25.45
C GLY A 155 -4.15 7.59 -24.22
N GLN A 156 -4.54 8.84 -24.44
CA GLN A 156 -4.51 9.86 -23.40
C GLN A 156 -5.84 9.97 -22.66
N TRP A 157 -5.75 10.07 -21.34
CA TRP A 157 -6.85 10.23 -20.41
C TRP A 157 -6.57 11.44 -19.52
N LYS A 158 -7.53 12.35 -19.38
CA LYS A 158 -7.33 13.61 -18.65
C LYS A 158 -8.43 13.85 -17.64
N GLY A 159 -8.05 14.42 -16.50
CA GLY A 159 -8.97 14.82 -15.45
C GLY A 159 -8.21 15.26 -14.22
N SER A 160 -8.68 14.85 -13.04
CA SER A 160 -8.10 15.30 -11.77
C SER A 160 -8.32 14.30 -10.65
N TYR A 161 -7.60 14.54 -9.56
CA TYR A 161 -7.76 13.89 -8.27
C TYR A 161 -7.55 14.90 -7.15
N ILE A 162 -7.92 14.53 -5.93
CA ILE A 162 -7.75 15.37 -4.74
C ILE A 162 -6.80 14.66 -3.77
N CYS A 163 -5.80 15.37 -3.27
CA CYS A 163 -4.95 14.94 -2.15
C CYS A 163 -4.82 16.07 -1.12
N ALA A 164 -4.01 15.88 -0.07
CA ALA A 164 -3.79 16.90 0.96
C ALA A 164 -3.34 18.27 0.41
N GLN A 165 -2.56 18.28 -0.69
CA GLN A 165 -2.10 19.50 -1.34
C GLN A 165 -3.18 20.23 -2.15
N GLY A 166 -4.36 19.64 -2.36
CA GLY A 166 -5.45 20.21 -3.13
C GLY A 166 -5.79 19.45 -4.41
N ALA A 167 -6.55 20.12 -5.29
CA ALA A 167 -7.00 19.55 -6.55
C ALA A 167 -5.85 19.51 -7.56
N THR A 168 -5.45 18.31 -7.94
CA THR A 168 -4.31 18.06 -8.83
C THR A 168 -4.81 17.56 -10.18
N GLY A 169 -4.33 18.16 -11.26
CA GLY A 169 -4.60 17.72 -12.62
C GLY A 169 -3.83 16.45 -12.93
N LEU A 170 -4.43 15.57 -13.74
CA LEU A 170 -3.81 14.32 -14.17
C LEU A 170 -4.04 14.12 -15.65
N THR A 171 -2.95 13.89 -16.39
CA THR A 171 -2.96 13.24 -17.70
C THR A 171 -2.27 11.88 -17.58
N LEU A 172 -3.02 10.82 -17.85
CA LEU A 172 -2.53 9.46 -17.92
C LEU A 172 -2.44 9.04 -19.39
N THR A 173 -1.27 8.62 -19.83
CA THR A 173 -1.07 8.08 -21.19
C THR A 173 -0.83 6.58 -21.08
N ILE A 174 -1.75 5.77 -21.59
CA ILE A 174 -1.60 4.31 -21.63
C ILE A 174 -0.97 3.95 -22.97
N LEU A 175 0.12 3.18 -22.96
CA LEU A 175 0.91 2.85 -24.15
C LEU A 175 0.32 1.67 -24.95
#